data_AF-A0A0H6AFZ7-F1
#
_entry.id   AF-A0A0H6AFZ7-F1
#
_cell.length_a   1.000
_cell.length_b   1.000
_cell.length_c   1.000
_cell.angle_alpha   90.00
_cell.angle_beta   90.00
_cell.angle_gamma   90.00
#
_symmetry.space_group_name_H-M   'P 1'
#
loop_
_entity.id
_entity.type
_entity.pdbx_description
1 polymer ?
#
loop_
_entity_poly.entity_id
_entity_poly.type
_entity_poly.pdbx_seq_one_letter_code
_entity_poly.pdbx_strand_id
1 'polypeptide(L)'
;MDLMTFFDINHTLVNIPIGGGYAMSWIEAVGTLFGLLCIWFASQEKTINYLFGLINVTLFAVIFYQIQLYGILLLQLFFFCANIYGWYAWTRPNAQGDTLVVRWMSRQKLLLTACISVISIILMTIYIDPVFFSLANISVDVLNLFGAQLDRPVLSPDAFPFWDATMTVLSVVAQILMTRKYVENWIL
;
A
#
# COMPACT_ATOMS: atom_id res chain seq x y z
N MET A 1 -9.27 9.32 26.37
CA MET A 1 -9.71 9.26 24.96
C MET A 1 -10.14 7.83 24.72
N ASP A 2 -11.36 7.60 24.25
CA ASP A 2 -11.84 6.25 23.96
C ASP A 2 -11.08 5.70 22.75
N LEU A 3 -10.57 4.48 22.83
CA LEU A 3 -9.73 3.88 21.78
C LEU A 3 -10.48 3.82 20.45
N MET A 4 -11.80 3.58 20.51
CA MET A 4 -12.66 3.51 19.32
C MET A 4 -12.77 4.87 18.62
N THR A 5 -12.84 5.97 19.38
CA THR A 5 -12.90 7.33 18.81
C THR A 5 -11.61 7.72 18.10
N PHE A 6 -10.46 7.13 18.45
CA PHE A 6 -9.22 7.39 17.73
C PHE A 6 -9.25 6.86 16.30
N PHE A 7 -9.87 5.69 16.09
CA PHE A 7 -9.92 5.04 14.79
C PHE A 7 -10.99 5.60 13.86
N ASP A 8 -11.93 6.41 14.35
CA ASP A 8 -13.01 7.00 13.54
C ASP A 8 -12.48 8.07 12.58
N ILE A 9 -12.77 7.93 11.28
CA ILE A 9 -12.41 8.90 10.24
C ILE A 9 -13.06 10.29 10.47
N ASN A 10 -14.17 10.36 11.19
CA ASN A 10 -14.86 11.61 11.50
C ASN A 10 -14.27 12.32 12.72
N HIS A 11 -13.36 11.68 13.45
CA HIS A 11 -12.68 12.34 14.57
C HIS A 11 -11.54 13.22 14.07
N THR A 12 -11.89 14.45 13.73
CA THR A 12 -10.99 15.45 13.17
C THR A 12 -9.92 15.90 14.16
N LEU A 13 -8.67 15.89 13.72
CA LEU A 13 -7.52 16.49 14.40
C LEU A 13 -7.41 17.98 14.06
N VAL A 14 -7.36 18.29 12.76
CA VAL A 14 -7.12 19.66 12.27
C VAL A 14 -7.91 19.91 10.99
N ASN A 15 -8.47 21.10 10.88
CA ASN A 15 -9.09 21.59 9.65
C ASN A 15 -8.09 22.45 8.89
N ILE A 16 -7.67 21.96 7.73
CA ILE A 16 -6.72 22.64 6.85
C ILE A 16 -7.52 23.48 5.85
N PRO A 17 -7.33 24.82 5.77
CA PRO A 17 -8.14 25.70 4.94
C PRO A 17 -7.67 25.69 3.47
N ILE A 18 -7.62 24.51 2.85
CA ILE A 18 -7.27 24.30 1.43
C ILE A 18 -8.51 23.77 0.70
N GLY A 19 -8.80 24.30 -0.49
CA GLY A 19 -9.77 23.69 -1.43
C GLY A 19 -11.20 23.51 -0.88
N GLY A 20 -11.67 24.38 0.00
CA GLY A 20 -13.00 24.29 0.63
C GLY A 20 -12.99 23.83 2.09
N GLY A 21 -11.82 23.50 2.64
CA GLY A 21 -11.65 23.02 4.01
C GLY A 21 -11.55 21.51 4.04
N TYR A 22 -10.39 20.99 4.43
CA TYR A 22 -10.13 19.56 4.55
C TYR A 22 -9.92 19.20 6.02
N ALA A 23 -10.80 18.33 6.53
CA ALA A 23 -10.78 17.86 7.90
C ALA A 23 -9.90 16.61 8.01
N MET A 24 -8.64 16.80 8.42
CA MET A 24 -7.72 15.67 8.62
C MET A 24 -8.07 14.96 9.93
N SER A 25 -8.28 13.64 9.86
CA SER A 25 -8.62 12.82 11.02
C SER A 25 -7.39 12.42 11.85
N TRP A 26 -7.59 12.02 13.11
CA TRP A 26 -6.51 11.52 13.97
C TRP A 26 -5.86 10.25 13.41
N ILE A 27 -6.66 9.28 12.96
CA ILE A 27 -6.17 8.03 12.38
C ILE A 27 -5.33 8.27 11.13
N GLU A 28 -5.79 9.20 10.28
CA GLU A 28 -5.08 9.57 9.05
C GLU A 28 -3.75 10.24 9.36
N ALA A 29 -3.73 11.24 10.25
CA ALA A 29 -2.51 11.93 10.63
C ALA A 29 -1.45 10.97 11.21
N VAL A 30 -1.88 10.04 12.09
CA VAL A 30 -0.99 9.05 12.69
C VAL A 30 -0.57 7.99 11.67
N GLY A 31 -1.47 7.54 10.80
CA GLY A 31 -1.15 6.66 9.67
C GLY A 31 -0.06 7.27 8.79
N THR A 32 -0.26 8.51 8.32
CA THR A 32 0.71 9.26 7.53
C THR A 32 2.05 9.39 8.25
N LEU A 33 2.06 9.72 9.54
CA LEU A 33 3.30 9.78 10.34
C LEU A 33 4.05 8.45 10.33
N PHE A 34 3.36 7.33 10.54
CA PHE A 34 3.98 6.01 10.49
C PHE A 34 4.47 5.65 9.08
N GLY A 35 3.76 6.07 8.04
CA GLY A 35 4.24 5.98 6.66
C GLY A 35 5.55 6.74 6.43
N LEU A 36 5.65 7.98 6.91
CA LEU A 36 6.87 8.79 6.82
C LEU A 36 8.03 8.16 7.60
N LEU A 37 7.78 7.68 8.82
CA LEU A 37 8.78 6.97 9.62
C LEU A 37 9.25 5.69 8.92
N CYS A 38 8.33 4.94 8.30
CA CYS A 38 8.67 3.76 7.49
C CYS A 38 9.66 4.12 6.38
N ILE A 39 9.36 5.16 5.59
CA ILE A 39 10.23 5.61 4.49
C ILE A 39 11.59 6.09 5.02
N TRP A 40 11.60 6.87 6.11
CA TRP A 40 12.84 7.32 6.74
C TRP A 40 13.72 6.16 7.17
N PHE A 41 13.15 5.16 7.85
CA PHE A 41 13.93 4.02 8.30
C PHE A 41 14.36 3.10 7.16
N ALA A 42 13.56 3.03 6.08
CA ALA A 42 13.94 2.32 4.86
C ALA A 42 15.16 2.97 4.19
N SER A 43 15.24 4.31 4.17
CA SER A 43 16.39 5.03 3.61
C SER A 43 17.68 4.84 4.41
N GLN A 44 17.56 4.51 5.70
CA GLN A 44 18.67 4.20 6.61
C GLN A 44 18.99 2.69 6.65
N GLU A 45 18.37 1.89 5.78
CA GLU A 45 18.47 0.42 5.74
C GLU A 45 18.12 -0.29 7.06
N LYS A 46 17.33 0.35 7.94
CA LYS A 46 16.97 -0.23 9.23
C LYS A 46 15.73 -1.11 9.09
N THR A 47 15.79 -2.35 9.58
CA THR A 47 14.69 -3.32 9.52
C THR A 47 13.43 -2.86 10.27
N ILE A 48 13.55 -1.93 11.22
CA ILE A 48 12.41 -1.32 11.92
C ILE A 48 11.42 -0.62 10.95
N ASN A 49 11.85 -0.28 9.73
CA ASN A 49 10.96 0.24 8.69
C ASN A 49 9.72 -0.64 8.51
N TYR A 50 9.87 -1.97 8.56
CA TYR A 50 8.77 -2.90 8.35
C TYR A 50 7.76 -2.88 9.49
N LEU A 51 8.19 -2.61 10.72
CA LEU A 51 7.26 -2.44 11.85
C LEU A 51 6.38 -1.21 11.63
N PHE A 52 6.99 -0.08 11.25
CA PHE A 52 6.24 1.14 10.93
C PHE A 52 5.39 0.98 9.67
N GLY A 53 5.89 0.23 8.68
CA GLY A 53 5.15 -0.16 7.49
C GLY A 53 3.90 -0.95 7.84
N LEU A 54 4.01 -1.98 8.69
CA LEU A 54 2.86 -2.77 9.18
C LEU A 54 1.83 -1.93 9.91
N ILE A 55 2.26 -1.03 10.80
CA ILE A 55 1.33 -0.12 11.50
C ILE A 55 0.64 0.79 10.49
N ASN A 56 1.40 1.40 9.58
CA ASN A 56 0.88 2.29 8.53
C ASN A 56 -0.19 1.58 7.69
N VAL A 57 0.15 0.42 7.11
CA VAL A 57 -0.78 -0.32 6.26
C VAL A 57 -2.03 -0.77 7.02
N THR A 58 -1.93 -1.13 8.30
CA THR A 58 -3.09 -1.50 9.10
C THR A 58 -4.00 -0.30 9.39
N LEU A 59 -3.44 0.87 9.71
CA LEU A 59 -4.24 2.09 9.93
C LEU A 59 -4.96 2.52 8.65
N PHE A 60 -4.28 2.50 7.50
CA PHE A 60 -4.92 2.79 6.22
C PHE A 60 -5.98 1.74 5.84
N ALA A 61 -5.79 0.46 6.20
CA ALA A 61 -6.84 -0.55 6.01
C ALA A 61 -8.12 -0.19 6.76
N VAL A 62 -7.99 0.28 8.02
CA VAL A 62 -9.14 0.72 8.83
C VAL A 62 -9.83 1.93 8.21
N ILE A 63 -9.06 2.87 7.63
CA ILE A 63 -9.62 4.03 6.89
C ILE A 63 -10.41 3.54 5.68
N PHE A 64 -9.80 2.70 4.81
CA PHE A 64 -10.43 2.21 3.58
C PHE A 64 -11.68 1.37 3.85
N TYR A 65 -11.71 0.65 4.97
CA TYR A 65 -12.92 -0.03 5.42
C TYR A 65 -14.05 0.95 5.75
N GLN A 66 -13.78 2.02 6.51
CA GLN A 66 -14.80 2.99 6.92
C GLN A 66 -15.38 3.79 5.74
N ILE A 67 -14.55 4.14 4.77
CA ILE A 67 -15.00 4.86 3.55
C ILE A 67 -15.46 3.93 2.43
N GLN A 68 -15.57 2.62 2.71
CA GLN A 68 -16.09 1.60 1.80
C GLN A 68 -15.30 1.42 0.49
N LEU A 69 -14.01 1.76 0.50
CA LEU A 69 -13.09 1.54 -0.63
C LEU A 69 -12.49 0.12 -0.57
N TYR A 70 -13.36 -0.89 -0.70
CA TYR A 70 -12.99 -2.29 -0.55
C TYR A 70 -11.96 -2.80 -1.58
N GLY A 71 -11.91 -2.21 -2.78
CA GLY A 71 -10.88 -2.58 -3.77
C GLY A 71 -9.46 -2.26 -3.27
N ILE A 72 -9.29 -1.09 -2.67
CA ILE A 72 -8.00 -0.63 -2.10
C ILE A 72 -7.72 -1.35 -0.77
N LEU A 73 -8.76 -1.69 -0.01
CA LEU A 73 -8.63 -2.47 1.22
C LEU A 73 -7.88 -3.80 0.97
N LEU A 74 -8.20 -4.52 -0.11
CA LEU A 74 -7.47 -5.76 -0.44
C LEU A 74 -6.01 -5.50 -0.79
N LEU A 75 -5.75 -4.41 -1.50
CA LEU A 75 -4.38 -4.01 -1.84
C LEU A 75 -3.58 -3.71 -0.58
N GLN A 76 -4.23 -3.19 0.46
CA GLN A 76 -3.61 -2.97 1.76
C GLN A 76 -3.16 -4.29 2.42
N LEU A 77 -3.95 -5.35 2.28
CA LEU A 77 -3.59 -6.70 2.74
C LEU A 77 -2.38 -7.25 1.96
N PHE A 78 -2.31 -7.00 0.65
CA PHE A 78 -1.12 -7.34 -0.14
C PHE A 78 0.14 -6.64 0.42
N PHE A 79 0.08 -5.33 0.68
CA PHE A 79 1.21 -4.60 1.26
C PHE A 79 1.55 -5.06 2.68
N PHE A 80 0.55 -5.46 3.47
CA PHE A 80 0.78 -6.06 4.79
C PHE A 80 1.61 -7.35 4.68
N CYS A 81 1.18 -8.28 3.84
CA CYS A 81 1.93 -9.51 3.57
C CYS A 81 3.33 -9.24 2.99
N ALA A 82 3.45 -8.26 2.10
CA ALA A 82 4.73 -7.86 1.52
C ALA A 82 5.68 -7.26 2.58
N ASN A 83 5.18 -6.52 3.56
CA ASN A 83 5.98 -6.01 4.68
C ASN A 83 6.47 -7.14 5.59
N ILE A 84 5.63 -8.14 5.89
CA ILE A 84 6.06 -9.34 6.64
C ILE A 84 7.17 -10.08 5.87
N TYR A 85 6.95 -10.30 4.57
CA TYR A 85 7.95 -10.96 3.73
C TYR A 85 9.25 -10.16 3.64
N GLY A 86 9.16 -8.84 3.47
CA GLY A 86 10.31 -7.96 3.44
C GLY A 86 11.12 -8.01 4.73
N TRP A 87 10.44 -7.96 5.88
CA TRP A 87 11.08 -8.09 7.19
C TRP A 87 11.81 -9.43 7.33
N TYR A 88 11.16 -10.52 6.93
CA TYR A 88 11.76 -11.84 6.90
C TYR A 88 13.00 -11.89 5.99
N ALA A 89 12.91 -11.35 4.77
CA ALA A 89 13.98 -11.36 3.79
C ALA A 89 15.19 -10.53 4.24
N TRP A 90 14.97 -9.38 4.89
CA TRP A 90 16.05 -8.51 5.36
C TRP A 90 16.71 -8.98 6.64
N THR A 91 16.01 -9.77 7.45
CA THR A 91 16.56 -10.31 8.71
C THR A 91 17.32 -11.62 8.49
N ARG A 92 17.01 -12.37 7.42
CA ARG A 92 17.68 -13.65 7.15
C ARG A 92 18.93 -13.50 6.29
N PRO A 93 20.08 -14.04 6.76
CA PRO A 93 21.24 -14.25 5.91
C PRO A 93 20.93 -15.25 4.79
N ASN A 94 21.58 -15.08 3.64
CA ASN A 94 21.52 -16.03 2.54
C ASN A 94 22.27 -17.33 2.91
N ALA A 95 22.18 -18.36 2.07
CA ALA A 95 22.84 -19.67 2.29
C ALA A 95 24.37 -19.58 2.49
N GLN A 96 24.98 -18.47 2.07
CA GLN A 96 26.41 -18.17 2.19
C GLN A 96 26.77 -17.39 3.47
N GLY A 97 25.78 -17.03 4.30
CA GLY A 97 25.97 -16.21 5.51
C GLY A 97 25.85 -14.70 5.29
N ASP A 98 25.75 -14.25 4.04
CA ASP A 98 25.66 -12.83 3.70
C ASP A 98 24.24 -12.28 3.87
N THR A 99 24.11 -11.11 4.51
CA THR A 99 22.86 -10.34 4.52
C THR A 99 22.62 -9.68 3.17
N LEU A 100 21.35 -9.45 2.80
CA LEU A 100 21.04 -8.64 1.62
C LEU A 100 21.71 -7.26 1.73
N VAL A 101 22.46 -6.89 0.70
CA VAL A 101 23.10 -5.57 0.56
C VAL A 101 22.38 -4.74 -0.49
N VAL A 102 22.39 -3.42 -0.31
CA VAL A 102 21.90 -2.49 -1.32
C VAL A 102 22.74 -2.58 -2.59
N ARG A 103 22.05 -2.76 -3.71
CA ARG A 103 22.68 -2.98 -5.02
C ARG A 103 21.88 -2.36 -6.14
N TRP A 104 22.57 -2.10 -7.24
CA TRP A 104 21.97 -1.62 -8.47
C TRP A 104 21.51 -2.80 -9.33
N MET A 105 20.46 -2.56 -10.10
CA MET A 105 19.98 -3.49 -11.09
C MET A 105 20.88 -3.44 -12.33
N SER A 106 21.09 -4.59 -12.99
CA SER A 106 21.76 -4.58 -14.30
C SER A 106 20.86 -3.89 -15.32
N ARG A 107 21.45 -3.21 -16.32
CA ARG A 107 20.69 -2.48 -17.35
C ARG A 107 19.64 -3.33 -18.06
N GLN A 108 19.93 -4.62 -18.30
CA GLN A 108 18.98 -5.56 -18.90
C GLN A 108 17.76 -5.80 -18.01
N LYS A 109 17.97 -6.02 -16.72
CA LYS A 109 16.89 -6.21 -15.75
C LYS A 109 16.09 -4.91 -15.58
N LEU A 110 16.75 -3.75 -15.58
CA LEU A 110 16.09 -2.45 -15.51
C LEU A 110 15.14 -2.24 -16.68
N LEU A 111 15.63 -2.46 -17.91
CA LEU A 111 14.81 -2.34 -19.13
C LEU A 111 13.65 -3.33 -19.10
N LEU A 112 13.89 -4.57 -18.66
CA LEU A 112 12.84 -5.57 -18.53
C LEU A 112 11.76 -5.14 -17.52
N THR A 113 12.15 -4.70 -16.32
CA THR A 113 11.22 -4.21 -15.29
C THR A 113 10.45 -2.99 -15.79
N ALA A 114 11.09 -2.06 -16.50
CA ALA A 114 10.43 -0.90 -17.08
C ALA A 114 9.39 -1.31 -18.14
N CYS A 115 9.75 -2.18 -19.08
CA CYS A 115 8.84 -2.68 -20.10
C CYS A 115 7.64 -3.42 -19.48
N ILE A 116 7.89 -4.31 -18.51
CA ILE A 116 6.82 -5.01 -17.78
C ILE A 116 5.92 -4.00 -17.07
N SER A 117 6.48 -3.00 -16.40
CA SER A 117 5.69 -1.97 -15.70
C SER A 117 4.81 -1.18 -16.66
N VAL A 118 5.34 -0.75 -17.81
CA VAL A 118 4.56 -0.03 -18.83
C VAL A 118 3.43 -0.90 -19.38
N ILE A 119 3.70 -2.16 -19.71
CA ILE A 119 2.67 -3.09 -20.19
C ILE A 119 1.61 -3.32 -19.11
N SER A 120 2.03 -3.53 -17.86
CA SER A 120 1.12 -3.69 -16.72
C SER A 120 0.27 -2.44 -16.50
N ILE A 121 0.82 -1.22 -16.63
CA ILE A 121 0.06 0.03 -16.52
C ILE A 121 -0.98 0.13 -17.64
N ILE A 122 -0.61 -0.15 -18.89
CA ILE A 122 -1.54 -0.11 -20.02
C ILE A 122 -2.68 -1.11 -19.81
N LEU A 123 -2.35 -2.36 -19.47
CA LEU A 123 -3.35 -3.39 -19.20
C LEU A 123 -4.24 -3.01 -18.02
N MET A 124 -3.65 -2.56 -16.91
CA MET A 124 -4.39 -2.16 -15.72
C MET A 124 -5.29 -0.95 -16.01
N THR A 125 -4.86 0.02 -16.83
CA THR A 125 -5.67 1.18 -17.23
C THR A 125 -6.92 0.74 -18.01
N ILE A 126 -6.78 -0.25 -18.89
CA ILE A 126 -7.90 -0.77 -19.70
C ILE A 126 -8.86 -1.63 -18.85
N TYR A 127 -8.32 -2.35 -17.86
CA TYR A 127 -9.06 -3.33 -17.07
C TYR A 127 -9.25 -2.92 -15.59
N ILE A 128 -9.13 -1.64 -15.26
CA ILE A 128 -9.15 -1.20 -13.85
C ILE A 128 -10.48 -1.52 -13.19
N ASP A 129 -11.60 -1.22 -13.85
CA ASP A 129 -12.95 -1.44 -13.33
C ASP A 129 -13.21 -2.92 -12.97
N PRO A 130 -13.02 -3.90 -13.88
CA PRO A 130 -13.24 -5.30 -13.53
C PRO A 130 -12.24 -5.80 -12.49
N VAL A 131 -11.00 -5.29 -12.47
CA VAL A 131 -10.02 -5.67 -11.46
C VAL A 131 -10.45 -5.16 -10.08
N PHE A 132 -10.75 -3.87 -9.93
CA PHE A 132 -11.17 -3.28 -8.66
C PHE A 132 -12.52 -3.84 -8.19
N PHE A 133 -13.44 -4.13 -9.11
CA PHE A 133 -14.67 -4.85 -8.79
C PHE A 133 -14.40 -6.23 -8.21
N SER A 134 -13.48 -6.99 -8.81
CA SER A 134 -13.06 -8.29 -8.29
C SER A 134 -12.43 -8.17 -6.89
N LEU A 135 -11.49 -7.24 -6.71
CA LEU A 135 -10.82 -6.98 -5.42
C LEU A 135 -11.83 -6.58 -4.33
N ALA A 136 -12.82 -5.75 -4.66
CA ALA A 136 -13.85 -5.31 -3.73
C ALA A 136 -14.75 -6.48 -3.30
N ASN A 137 -15.20 -7.32 -4.24
CA ASN A 137 -16.00 -8.49 -3.90
C ASN A 137 -15.22 -9.49 -3.05
N ILE A 138 -13.96 -9.78 -3.40
CA ILE A 138 -13.10 -10.66 -2.60
C ILE A 138 -12.93 -10.11 -1.18
N SER A 139 -12.72 -8.80 -1.03
CA SER A 139 -12.60 -8.17 0.30
C SER A 139 -13.87 -8.33 1.12
N VAL A 140 -15.03 -8.07 0.51
CA VAL A 140 -16.34 -8.21 1.16
C VAL A 140 -16.60 -9.66 1.55
N ASP A 141 -16.29 -10.62 0.66
CA ASP A 141 -16.41 -12.05 0.95
C ASP A 141 -15.53 -12.43 2.15
N VAL A 142 -14.26 -12.00 2.16
CA VAL A 142 -13.34 -12.23 3.29
C VAL A 142 -13.89 -11.65 4.59
N LEU A 143 -14.38 -10.41 4.58
CA LEU A 143 -14.96 -9.77 5.77
C LEU A 143 -16.24 -10.47 6.24
N ASN A 144 -17.07 -10.93 5.30
CA ASN A 144 -18.29 -11.68 5.58
C ASN A 144 -18.00 -13.06 6.18
N LEU A 145 -16.89 -13.71 5.83
CA LEU A 145 -16.43 -14.92 6.52
C LEU A 145 -16.15 -14.66 8.02
N PHE A 146 -15.76 -13.44 8.38
CA PHE A 146 -15.57 -13.01 9.78
C PHE A 146 -16.81 -12.36 10.40
N GLY A 147 -17.97 -12.43 9.73
CA GLY A 147 -19.26 -12.00 10.27
C GLY A 147 -19.61 -10.52 10.04
N ALA A 148 -18.94 -9.83 9.12
CA ALA A 148 -19.19 -8.40 8.87
C ALA A 148 -20.57 -8.09 8.25
N GLN A 149 -21.23 -9.06 7.60
CA GLN A 149 -22.57 -8.94 7.00
C GLN A 149 -22.73 -7.73 6.05
N LEU A 150 -21.73 -7.49 5.22
CA LEU A 150 -21.68 -6.41 4.24
C LEU A 150 -22.40 -6.82 2.94
N ASP A 151 -23.14 -5.87 2.38
CA ASP A 151 -23.74 -6.00 1.05
C ASP A 151 -22.68 -5.97 -0.06
N ARG A 152 -23.07 -6.44 -1.26
CA ARG A 152 -22.16 -6.42 -2.39
C ARG A 152 -21.84 -4.97 -2.82
N PRO A 153 -20.57 -4.67 -3.09
CA PRO A 153 -20.16 -3.33 -3.47
C PRO A 153 -20.69 -2.99 -4.87
N VAL A 154 -21.34 -1.83 -4.99
CA VAL A 154 -21.72 -1.25 -6.27
C VAL A 154 -20.69 -0.16 -6.58
N LEU A 155 -19.78 -0.44 -7.49
CA LEU A 155 -18.74 0.51 -7.89
C LEU A 155 -19.20 1.31 -9.12
N SER A 156 -19.02 2.62 -9.08
CA SER A 156 -19.06 3.45 -10.28
C SER A 156 -17.78 3.24 -11.10
N PRO A 157 -17.80 3.51 -12.42
CA PRO A 157 -16.60 3.52 -13.23
C PRO A 157 -15.52 4.42 -12.62
N ASP A 158 -14.27 4.00 -12.72
CA ASP A 158 -13.13 4.74 -12.20
C ASP A 158 -13.01 6.13 -12.85
N ALA A 159 -12.78 7.14 -12.05
CA ALA A 159 -12.74 8.53 -12.51
C ALA A 159 -11.44 8.86 -13.24
N PHE A 160 -10.31 8.24 -12.84
CA PHE A 160 -8.98 8.50 -13.38
C PHE A 160 -8.19 7.20 -13.63
N PRO A 161 -8.67 6.32 -14.54
CA PRO A 161 -8.13 4.96 -14.69
C PRO A 161 -6.62 4.88 -14.87
N PHE A 162 -6.05 5.81 -15.63
CA PHE A 162 -4.62 5.86 -15.92
C PHE A 162 -3.78 6.16 -14.66
N TRP A 163 -4.22 7.11 -13.85
CA TRP A 163 -3.48 7.52 -12.65
C TRP A 163 -3.55 6.45 -11.57
N ASP A 164 -4.74 5.88 -11.36
CA ASP A 164 -4.97 4.83 -10.37
C ASP A 164 -4.24 3.54 -10.76
N ALA A 165 -4.23 3.18 -12.05
CA ALA A 165 -3.43 2.07 -12.57
C ALA A 165 -1.92 2.30 -12.39
N THR A 166 -1.44 3.51 -12.70
CA THR A 166 -0.03 3.88 -12.56
C THR A 166 0.41 3.77 -11.10
N MET A 167 -0.33 4.39 -10.18
CA MET A 167 -0.01 4.33 -8.75
C MET A 167 -0.04 2.90 -8.24
N THR A 168 -1.04 2.09 -8.63
CA THR A 168 -1.14 0.70 -8.20
C THR A 168 0.06 -0.14 -8.68
N VAL A 169 0.38 -0.09 -9.97
CA VAL A 169 1.46 -0.91 -10.56
C VAL A 169 2.81 -0.48 -10.02
N LEU A 170 3.11 0.82 -10.02
CA LEU A 170 4.42 1.32 -9.57
C LEU A 170 4.63 1.04 -8.08
N SER A 171 3.60 1.17 -7.24
CA SER A 171 3.70 0.83 -5.81
C SER A 171 4.05 -0.64 -5.58
N VAL A 172 3.42 -1.55 -6.34
CA VAL A 172 3.72 -2.99 -6.25
C VAL A 172 5.14 -3.28 -6.71
N VAL A 173 5.57 -2.70 -7.84
CA VAL A 173 6.93 -2.87 -8.36
C VAL A 173 7.96 -2.32 -7.36
N ALA A 174 7.76 -1.10 -6.85
CA ALA A 174 8.62 -0.47 -5.86
C ALA A 174 8.75 -1.35 -4.60
N GLN A 175 7.66 -1.91 -4.10
CA GLN A 175 7.67 -2.80 -2.94
C GLN A 175 8.49 -4.08 -3.17
N ILE A 176 8.37 -4.68 -4.36
CA ILE A 176 9.15 -5.87 -4.74
C ILE A 176 10.65 -5.51 -4.81
N LEU A 177 10.99 -4.38 -5.44
CA LEU A 177 12.37 -3.91 -5.56
C LEU A 177 12.99 -3.57 -4.20
N MET A 178 12.23 -2.89 -3.35
CA MET A 178 12.61 -2.54 -1.97
C MET A 178 12.93 -3.80 -1.17
N THR A 179 12.05 -4.82 -1.23
CA THR A 179 12.27 -6.11 -0.54
C THR A 179 13.57 -6.80 -0.97
N ARG A 180 14.02 -6.57 -2.22
CA ARG A 180 15.26 -7.12 -2.77
C ARG A 180 16.47 -6.18 -2.65
N LYS A 181 16.32 -5.04 -1.96
CA LYS A 181 17.33 -3.98 -1.79
C LYS A 181 17.89 -3.41 -3.10
N TYR A 182 17.04 -3.26 -4.12
CA TYR A 182 17.40 -2.56 -5.35
C TYR A 182 17.20 -1.04 -5.21
N VAL A 183 18.21 -0.24 -5.56
CA VAL A 183 18.16 1.23 -5.41
C VAL A 183 17.07 1.86 -6.28
N GLU A 184 16.75 1.26 -7.42
CA GLU A 184 15.74 1.73 -8.37
C GLU A 184 14.34 1.90 -7.75
N ASN A 185 14.07 1.28 -6.60
CA ASN A 185 12.81 1.49 -5.87
C ASN A 185 12.59 2.97 -5.50
N TRP A 186 13.65 3.74 -5.29
CA TRP A 186 13.57 5.16 -4.90
C TRP A 186 13.25 6.10 -6.06
N ILE A 187 13.32 5.62 -7.30
CA ILE A 187 13.03 6.39 -8.51
C ILE A 187 11.53 6.31 -8.86
N LEU A 188 10.88 5.22 -8.46
CA LEU A 188 9.46 4.94 -8.67
C LEU A 188 8.60 5.68 -7.65
#